data_AF-A0A535QAT0-F1
#
_entry.id   AF-A0A535QAT0-F1
#
_cell.length_a   1.000
_cell.length_b   1.000
_cell.length_c   1.000
_cell.angle_alpha   90.00
_cell.angle_beta   90.00
_cell.angle_gamma   90.00
#
_symmetry.space_group_name_H-M   'P 1'
#
loop_
_entity.id
_entity.type
_entity.pdbx_description
1 polymer ?
#
loop_
_entity_poly.entity_id
_entity_poly.type
_entity_poly.pdbx_seq_one_letter_code
_entity_poly.pdbx_strand_id
1 'polypeptide(L)'
;MGIVSGIADVVIAHAHADITCNGSPNCSGSDFLTGGGWITAPDGARGTFAVAGGWKNGAWWGHLLYIHHGNGMKVHGTGVTYYGPGNSGPTSREIDGKDDLPDSPGYKVDTADNGEPGHGSDNFYIDLLNGYTAGGLLQGGNIQLHKPCQ
;
A
#
# COMPACT_ATOMS: atom_id res chain seq x y z
N MET A 1 -11.51 62.57 -20.27
CA MET A 1 -11.98 61.44 -21.12
C MET A 1 -10.73 60.76 -21.67
N GLY A 2 -10.26 59.60 -21.23
CA GLY A 2 -10.73 58.70 -20.18
C GLY A 2 -9.52 58.05 -19.50
N ILE A 3 -9.71 57.69 -18.24
CA ILE A 3 -8.84 56.82 -17.46
C ILE A 3 -9.11 55.37 -17.88
N VAL A 4 -8.07 54.60 -18.21
CA VAL A 4 -8.13 53.13 -18.16
C VAL A 4 -7.21 52.69 -17.03
N SER A 5 -7.88 52.35 -15.94
CA SER A 5 -7.36 51.65 -14.78
C SER A 5 -6.97 50.23 -15.19
N GLY A 6 -5.82 49.74 -14.72
CA GLY A 6 -5.44 48.36 -14.95
C GLY A 6 -3.96 48.08 -14.74
N ILE A 7 -3.36 48.60 -13.66
CA ILE A 7 -2.15 47.98 -13.14
C ILE A 7 -2.53 46.59 -12.63
N ALA A 8 -2.19 45.55 -13.37
CA ALA A 8 -2.19 44.20 -12.83
C ALA A 8 -0.87 44.03 -12.07
N ASP A 9 -0.86 44.41 -10.80
CA ASP A 9 0.20 43.99 -9.88
C ASP A 9 -0.13 42.56 -9.44
N VAL A 10 0.59 41.58 -9.99
CA VAL A 10 0.47 40.18 -9.58
C VAL A 10 1.47 39.95 -8.46
N VAL A 11 1.01 40.15 -7.23
CA VAL A 11 1.71 39.62 -6.06
C VAL A 11 1.42 38.12 -6.01
N ILE A 12 2.33 37.31 -6.57
CA ILE A 12 2.42 35.90 -6.21
C ILE A 12 2.86 35.89 -4.76
N ALA A 13 1.93 35.70 -3.83
CA ALA A 13 2.25 35.44 -2.44
C ALA A 13 3.14 34.19 -2.40
N HIS A 14 4.45 34.38 -2.34
CA HIS A 14 5.36 33.35 -1.90
C HIS A 14 5.19 33.26 -0.40
N ALA A 15 4.38 32.31 0.05
CA ALA A 15 4.44 31.86 1.43
C ALA A 15 5.69 30.98 1.58
N HIS A 16 6.83 31.62 1.82
CA HIS A 16 7.86 30.93 2.58
C HIS A 16 7.36 30.90 4.03
N ALA A 17 6.77 29.77 4.44
CA ALA A 17 6.76 29.45 5.86
C ALA A 17 8.19 29.05 6.21
N ASP A 18 9.06 30.05 6.42
CA ASP A 18 10.33 29.82 7.08
C ASP A 18 10.03 29.54 8.56
N ILE A 19 9.49 28.35 8.79
CA ILE A 19 9.46 27.73 10.09
C ILE A 19 10.82 27.06 10.21
N THR A 20 11.74 27.76 10.86
CA THR A 20 12.87 27.09 11.48
C THR A 20 12.28 26.27 12.64
N CYS A 21 11.88 25.02 12.37
CA CYS A 21 11.55 24.06 13.41
C CYS A 21 12.83 23.82 14.22
N ASN A 22 13.00 24.52 15.34
CA ASN A 22 14.15 24.35 16.23
C ASN A 22 14.01 23.08 17.11
N GLY A 23 13.44 22.02 16.55
CA GLY A 23 13.26 20.71 17.16
C GLY A 23 13.18 19.67 16.05
N SER A 24 13.82 18.53 16.24
CA SER A 24 13.66 17.39 15.34
C SER A 24 12.17 17.08 15.17
N PRO A 25 11.67 16.79 13.95
CA PRO A 25 10.28 16.38 13.79
C PRO A 25 10.01 15.22 14.76
N ASN A 26 9.02 15.41 15.64
CA ASN A 26 8.56 14.34 16.50
C ASN A 26 7.84 13.33 15.61
N CYS A 27 8.58 12.32 15.17
CA CYS A 27 8.10 11.22 14.32
C CYS A 27 7.22 10.26 15.12
N SER A 28 6.15 10.79 15.72
CA SER A 28 5.16 10.02 16.46
C SER A 28 4.11 9.54 15.46
N GLY A 29 4.29 8.33 14.95
CA GLY A 29 3.35 7.67 14.05
C GLY A 29 3.75 6.22 13.84
N SER A 30 2.80 5.38 13.47
CA SER A 30 3.08 4.03 12.97
C SER A 30 3.26 4.09 11.46
N ASP A 31 4.08 3.19 10.91
CA ASP A 31 4.12 3.02 9.47
C ASP A 31 2.81 2.42 8.95
N PHE A 32 2.58 2.61 7.66
CA PHE A 32 1.53 1.94 6.91
C PHE A 32 2.07 1.58 5.52
N LEU A 33 1.48 0.57 4.92
CA LEU A 33 1.85 0.08 3.60
C LEU A 33 0.66 0.24 2.66
N THR A 34 0.95 0.65 1.44
CA THR A 34 -0.01 0.65 0.32
C THR A 34 0.64 -0.01 -0.88
N GLY A 35 -0.12 -0.72 -1.68
CA GLY A 35 0.42 -1.27 -2.92
C GLY A 35 -0.67 -1.76 -3.85
N GLY A 36 -0.30 -1.92 -5.10
CA GLY A 36 -1.17 -2.50 -6.11
C GLY A 36 -0.35 -2.91 -7.31
N GLY A 37 -0.80 -3.95 -7.99
CA GLY A 37 -0.02 -4.53 -9.07
C GLY A 37 -0.52 -5.89 -9.48
N TRP A 38 0.38 -6.66 -10.07
CA TRP A 38 0.10 -8.03 -10.44
C TRP A 38 1.33 -8.92 -10.33
N ILE A 39 1.04 -10.19 -10.07
CA ILE A 39 2.00 -11.30 -10.02
C ILE A 39 1.55 -12.40 -11.01
N THR A 40 2.46 -13.31 -11.30
CA THR A 40 2.12 -14.56 -11.98
C THR A 40 1.55 -15.54 -10.95
N ALA A 41 0.30 -15.95 -11.13
CA ALA A 41 -0.36 -16.91 -10.26
C ALA A 41 0.13 -18.35 -10.54
N PRO A 42 -0.20 -19.35 -9.70
CA PRO A 42 0.38 -20.69 -9.80
C PRO A 42 0.18 -21.41 -11.14
N ASP A 43 -0.90 -21.11 -11.86
CA ASP A 43 -1.22 -21.66 -13.18
C ASP A 43 -0.59 -20.86 -14.35
N GLY A 44 0.23 -19.85 -14.04
CA GLY A 44 0.81 -18.93 -15.01
C GLY A 44 -0.10 -17.76 -15.40
N ALA A 45 -1.34 -17.73 -14.92
CA ALA A 45 -2.26 -16.63 -15.21
C ALA A 45 -1.90 -15.37 -14.41
N ARG A 46 -2.46 -14.22 -14.83
CA ARG A 46 -2.28 -12.96 -14.10
C ARG A 46 -3.09 -12.99 -12.80
N GLY A 47 -2.46 -12.67 -11.67
CA GLY A 47 -3.11 -12.37 -10.40
C GLY A 47 -2.95 -10.88 -10.09
N THR A 48 -4.02 -10.10 -10.12
CA THR A 48 -3.99 -8.65 -9.76
C THR A 48 -4.32 -8.46 -8.29
N PHE A 49 -3.76 -7.43 -7.67
CA PHE A 49 -4.05 -7.11 -6.28
C PHE A 49 -4.06 -5.61 -6.02
N ALA A 50 -4.75 -5.23 -4.96
CA ALA A 50 -4.63 -3.94 -4.29
C ALA A 50 -4.64 -4.21 -2.77
N VAL A 51 -3.72 -3.56 -2.06
CA VAL A 51 -3.53 -3.81 -0.63
C VAL A 51 -3.19 -2.51 0.08
N ALA A 52 -3.75 -2.34 1.27
CA ALA A 52 -3.18 -1.43 2.26
C ALA A 52 -3.30 -2.04 3.65
N GLY A 53 -2.37 -1.68 4.53
CA GLY A 53 -2.36 -2.10 5.92
C GLY A 53 -1.65 -1.07 6.77
N GLY A 54 -2.06 -0.93 8.02
CA GLY A 54 -1.42 -0.02 8.95
C GLY A 54 -2.06 -0.04 10.33
N TRP A 55 -1.48 0.76 11.22
CA TRP A 55 -2.07 1.08 12.51
C TRP A 55 -2.61 2.51 12.49
N LYS A 56 -3.92 2.66 12.65
CA LYS A 56 -4.60 3.96 12.61
C LYS A 56 -5.57 4.10 13.77
N ASN A 57 -5.48 5.19 14.52
CA ASN A 57 -6.37 5.51 15.64
C ASN A 57 -6.49 4.39 16.70
N GLY A 58 -5.39 3.67 16.98
CA GLY A 58 -5.36 2.60 17.99
C GLY A 58 -5.95 1.27 17.53
N ALA A 59 -6.18 1.08 16.23
CA ALA A 59 -6.69 -0.16 15.67
C ALA A 59 -5.98 -0.52 14.36
N TRP A 60 -6.06 -1.80 13.99
CA TRP A 60 -5.68 -2.27 12.67
C TRP A 60 -6.58 -1.66 11.60
N TRP A 61 -5.97 -1.21 10.51
CA TRP A 61 -6.65 -0.64 9.35
C TRP A 61 -6.07 -1.22 8.07
N GLY A 62 -6.90 -1.37 7.05
CA GLY A 62 -6.44 -1.75 5.73
C GLY A 62 -7.54 -2.35 4.87
N HIS A 63 -7.13 -2.87 3.72
CA HIS A 63 -7.97 -3.56 2.77
C HIS A 63 -7.14 -4.53 1.94
N LEU A 64 -7.79 -5.54 1.39
CA LEU A 64 -7.23 -6.44 0.40
C LEU A 64 -8.23 -6.65 -0.72
N LEU A 65 -7.75 -6.61 -1.96
CA LEU A 65 -8.40 -7.16 -3.13
C LEU A 65 -7.37 -8.05 -3.85
N TYR A 66 -7.75 -9.27 -4.17
CA TYR A 66 -6.97 -10.15 -5.05
C TYR A 66 -7.88 -10.79 -6.09
N ILE A 67 -7.47 -10.75 -7.36
CA ILE A 67 -8.21 -11.36 -8.47
C ILE A 67 -7.26 -12.25 -9.25
N HIS A 68 -7.54 -13.54 -9.23
CA HIS A 68 -6.86 -14.52 -10.05
C HIS A 68 -7.62 -14.66 -11.38
N HIS A 69 -6.99 -14.29 -12.50
CA HIS A 69 -7.66 -14.24 -13.79
C HIS A 69 -7.77 -15.60 -14.52
N GLY A 70 -7.00 -16.62 -14.14
CA GLY A 70 -7.04 -17.95 -14.78
C GLY A 70 -8.33 -18.73 -14.48
N ASN A 71 -8.70 -18.81 -13.20
CA ASN A 71 -9.93 -19.44 -12.72
C ASN A 71 -11.06 -18.44 -12.34
N GLY A 72 -10.81 -17.14 -12.37
CA GLY A 72 -11.80 -16.10 -12.04
C GLY A 72 -12.05 -15.87 -10.55
N MET A 73 -11.27 -16.46 -9.65
CA MET A 73 -11.38 -16.26 -8.20
C MET A 73 -11.12 -14.79 -7.82
N LYS A 74 -11.97 -14.26 -6.94
CA LYS A 74 -11.88 -12.90 -6.40
C LYS A 74 -11.98 -12.96 -4.89
N VAL A 75 -11.08 -12.27 -4.23
CA VAL A 75 -10.96 -12.23 -2.77
C VAL A 75 -11.04 -10.78 -2.34
N HIS A 76 -12.01 -10.46 -1.49
CA HIS A 76 -12.10 -9.17 -0.82
C HIS A 76 -11.84 -9.35 0.66
N GLY A 77 -10.85 -8.63 1.19
CA GLY A 77 -10.64 -8.52 2.63
C GLY A 77 -11.82 -7.78 3.27
N THR A 78 -12.46 -8.41 4.25
CA THR A 78 -13.60 -7.88 4.99
C THR A 78 -13.21 -7.27 6.34
N GLY A 79 -11.98 -7.53 6.80
CA GLY A 79 -11.43 -6.86 7.98
C GLY A 79 -9.99 -7.28 8.28
N VAL A 80 -9.15 -6.30 8.60
CA VAL A 80 -7.76 -6.54 9.01
C VAL A 80 -7.71 -6.90 10.49
N THR A 81 -7.01 -7.99 10.81
CA THR A 81 -6.84 -8.50 12.18
C THR A 81 -5.41 -8.37 12.68
N TYR A 82 -4.45 -8.13 11.79
CA TYR A 82 -3.04 -7.92 12.13
C TYR A 82 -2.35 -7.06 11.07
N TYR A 83 -1.43 -6.21 11.52
CA TYR A 83 -0.45 -5.54 10.68
C TYR A 83 0.88 -5.47 11.44
N GLY A 84 1.97 -5.88 10.81
CA GLY A 84 3.27 -5.87 11.47
C GLY A 84 4.43 -6.23 10.55
N PRO A 85 5.62 -6.47 11.11
CA PRO A 85 6.78 -6.91 10.34
C PRO A 85 6.46 -8.17 9.54
N GLY A 86 6.82 -8.16 8.25
CA GLY A 86 6.70 -9.34 7.39
C GLY A 86 7.96 -10.21 7.41
N ASN A 87 7.93 -11.25 6.58
CA ASN A 87 8.98 -12.25 6.47
C ASN A 87 9.90 -12.03 5.25
N SER A 88 9.52 -11.14 4.32
CA SER A 88 10.30 -10.85 3.10
C SER A 88 11.44 -9.83 3.28
N GLY A 89 11.67 -9.31 4.49
CA GLY A 89 12.77 -8.40 4.79
C GLY A 89 12.40 -7.16 5.62
N PRO A 90 13.34 -6.21 5.82
CA PRO A 90 13.13 -5.05 6.69
C PRO A 90 12.05 -4.07 6.19
N THR A 91 11.80 -4.06 4.88
CA THR A 91 10.77 -3.25 4.22
C THR A 91 9.46 -4.01 4.04
N SER A 92 9.35 -5.21 4.63
CA SER A 92 8.17 -6.05 4.47
C SER A 92 7.15 -5.86 5.59
N ARG A 93 5.87 -5.95 5.24
CA ARG A 93 4.76 -5.98 6.19
C ARG A 93 3.85 -7.16 5.90
N GLU A 94 3.46 -7.83 6.98
CA GLU A 94 2.40 -8.84 6.98
C GLU A 94 1.07 -8.18 7.35
N ILE A 95 0.01 -8.53 6.61
CA ILE A 95 -1.37 -8.11 6.82
C ILE A 95 -2.21 -9.38 6.87
N ASP A 96 -2.79 -9.66 8.04
CA ASP A 96 -3.77 -10.75 8.16
C ASP A 96 -5.18 -10.18 8.23
N GLY A 97 -6.14 -10.95 7.75
CA GLY A 97 -7.53 -10.57 7.87
C GLY A 97 -8.53 -11.67 7.55
N LYS A 98 -9.79 -11.27 7.59
CA LYS A 98 -10.91 -12.06 7.08
C LYS A 98 -11.18 -11.66 5.64
N ASP A 99 -11.64 -12.61 4.83
CA ASP A 99 -12.10 -12.37 3.47
C ASP A 99 -13.53 -12.86 3.26
N ASP A 100 -14.02 -12.74 2.03
CA ASP A 100 -15.38 -13.07 1.59
C ASP A 100 -15.48 -14.44 0.90
N LEU A 101 -14.41 -15.23 0.85
CA LEU A 101 -14.48 -16.56 0.26
C LEU A 101 -15.15 -17.56 1.23
N PRO A 102 -16.07 -18.40 0.75
CA PRO A 102 -16.77 -19.37 1.60
C PRO A 102 -15.84 -20.45 2.17
N ASP A 103 -14.82 -20.83 1.40
CA ASP A 103 -13.88 -21.90 1.76
C ASP A 103 -12.54 -21.35 2.29
N SER A 104 -12.49 -20.09 2.74
CA SER A 104 -11.29 -19.51 3.34
C SER A 104 -11.52 -19.14 4.81
N PRO A 105 -10.64 -19.56 5.73
CA PRO A 105 -10.63 -19.06 7.11
C PRO A 105 -10.25 -17.58 7.25
N GLY A 106 -9.67 -16.98 6.21
CA GLY A 106 -9.02 -15.68 6.20
C GLY A 106 -7.79 -15.67 5.30
N TYR A 107 -7.12 -14.53 5.22
CA TYR A 107 -5.92 -14.35 4.43
C TYR A 107 -4.72 -13.94 5.30
N LYS A 108 -3.54 -14.24 4.79
CA LYS A 108 -2.26 -13.65 5.16
C LYS A 108 -1.60 -13.09 3.92
N VAL A 109 -1.23 -11.82 3.96
CA VAL A 109 -0.50 -11.17 2.88
C VAL A 109 0.84 -10.70 3.40
N ASP A 110 1.91 -11.08 2.71
CA ASP A 110 3.24 -10.54 2.95
C ASP A 110 3.63 -9.67 1.75
N THR A 111 3.98 -8.42 2.02
CA THR A 111 4.33 -7.41 1.00
C THR A 111 5.68 -6.81 1.33
N ALA A 112 6.51 -6.51 0.33
CA ALA A 112 7.78 -5.82 0.53
C ALA A 112 8.01 -4.73 -0.51
N ASP A 113 8.37 -3.55 -0.02
CA ASP A 113 8.84 -2.40 -0.80
C ASP A 113 10.37 -2.48 -0.94
N ASN A 114 10.88 -2.93 -2.07
CA ASN A 114 12.31 -3.20 -2.27
C ASN A 114 12.98 -2.24 -3.25
N GLY A 115 12.23 -1.31 -3.83
CA GLY A 115 12.77 -0.16 -4.54
C GLY A 115 11.97 0.26 -5.76
N GLU A 116 12.29 1.45 -6.27
CA GLU A 116 11.60 2.08 -7.38
C GLU A 116 12.35 1.95 -8.72
N PRO A 117 11.69 1.50 -9.82
CA PRO A 117 10.29 1.09 -9.88
C PRO A 117 10.06 -0.31 -9.26
N GLY A 118 8.88 -0.52 -8.65
CA GLY A 118 8.55 -1.77 -7.96
C GLY A 118 8.50 -3.03 -8.83
N HIS A 119 8.36 -2.89 -10.16
CA HIS A 119 8.41 -4.02 -11.09
C HIS A 119 9.75 -4.76 -11.01
N GLY A 120 9.71 -6.04 -10.68
CA GLY A 120 10.89 -6.90 -10.55
C GLY A 120 11.69 -6.67 -9.27
N SER A 121 11.23 -5.79 -8.38
CA SER A 121 11.89 -5.45 -7.11
C SER A 121 10.99 -5.79 -5.92
N ASP A 122 9.78 -5.24 -5.93
CA ASP A 122 8.78 -5.41 -4.87
C ASP A 122 8.21 -6.83 -4.89
N ASN A 123 7.77 -7.29 -3.72
CA ASN A 123 7.23 -8.63 -3.54
C ASN A 123 5.82 -8.58 -2.97
N PHE A 124 4.94 -9.44 -3.50
CA PHE A 124 3.63 -9.71 -2.94
C PHE A 124 3.44 -11.22 -2.79
N TYR A 125 2.95 -11.66 -1.65
CA TYR A 125 2.55 -13.03 -1.40
C TYR A 125 1.21 -13.05 -0.67
N ILE A 126 0.37 -14.01 -1.01
CA ILE A 126 -0.93 -14.27 -0.38
C ILE A 126 -1.08 -15.75 -0.07
N ASP A 127 -1.55 -16.04 1.14
CA ASP A 127 -2.03 -17.34 1.60
C ASP A 127 -3.48 -17.17 2.06
N LEU A 128 -4.40 -17.93 1.46
CA LEU A 128 -5.84 -17.90 1.78
C LEU A 128 -6.23 -18.94 2.84
N LEU A 129 -5.25 -19.57 3.49
CA LEU A 129 -5.42 -20.51 4.60
C LEU A 129 -6.30 -21.71 4.26
N ASN A 130 -6.49 -21.99 2.97
CA ASN A 130 -7.29 -23.08 2.43
C ASN A 130 -6.52 -23.93 1.41
N GLY A 131 -5.19 -23.78 1.41
CA GLY A 131 -4.28 -24.45 0.48
C GLY A 131 -3.98 -23.65 -0.79
N TYR A 132 -4.68 -22.54 -1.04
CA TYR A 132 -4.31 -21.61 -2.09
C TYR A 132 -3.22 -20.64 -1.63
N THR A 133 -2.12 -20.60 -2.37
CA THR A 133 -1.07 -19.60 -2.21
C THR A 133 -0.67 -19.04 -3.56
N ALA A 134 -0.29 -17.76 -3.60
CA ALA A 134 0.27 -17.12 -4.78
C ALA A 134 1.26 -16.04 -4.34
N GLY A 135 2.34 -15.84 -5.09
CA GLY A 135 3.26 -14.77 -4.78
C GLY A 135 4.48 -14.70 -5.67
N GLY A 136 5.27 -13.67 -5.46
CA GLY A 136 6.53 -13.42 -6.12
C GLY A 136 6.74 -11.95 -6.45
N LEU A 137 7.81 -11.69 -7.21
CA LEU A 137 8.16 -10.35 -7.66
C LEU A 137 7.03 -9.77 -8.52
N LEU A 138 6.75 -8.49 -8.31
CA LEU A 138 5.74 -7.79 -9.09
C LEU A 138 6.11 -7.81 -10.56
N GLN A 139 5.19 -8.30 -11.40
CA GLN A 139 5.29 -8.21 -12.85
C GLN A 139 4.68 -6.89 -13.37
N GLY A 140 4.25 -6.03 -12.45
CA GLY A 140 3.84 -4.64 -12.67
C GLY A 140 3.11 -4.09 -11.47
N GLY A 141 3.15 -2.77 -11.30
CA GLY A 141 2.64 -2.10 -10.11
C GLY A 141 3.78 -1.66 -9.17
N ASN A 142 3.41 -1.34 -7.94
CA ASN A 142 4.32 -0.80 -6.93
C ASN A 142 3.76 -1.03 -5.51
N ILE A 143 4.65 -1.28 -4.55
CA ILE A 143 4.38 -1.28 -3.12
C ILE A 143 5.14 -0.08 -2.53
N GLN A 144 4.54 0.57 -1.54
CA GLN A 144 5.11 1.72 -0.85
C GLN A 144 4.92 1.55 0.64
N LEU A 145 6.03 1.47 1.36
CA LEU A 145 6.07 1.49 2.81
C LEU A 145 6.25 2.94 3.29
N HIS A 146 5.19 3.50 3.84
CA HIS A 146 5.17 4.86 4.35
C HIS A 146 5.61 4.86 5.81
N LYS A 147 6.81 5.38 6.07
CA LYS A 147 7.29 5.58 7.45
C LYS A 147 6.91 6.98 7.93
N PRO A 148 6.65 7.20 9.23
CA PRO A 148 6.15 8.46 9.78
C PRO A 148 7.03 9.71 9.55
N CYS A 149 8.18 9.59 8.87
CA CYS A 149 9.13 10.67 8.58
C CYS A 149 10.01 10.36 7.35
N GLN A 150 9.48 9.72 6.30
CA GLN A 150 10.20 9.48 5.04
C GLN A 150 9.47 10.07 3.84
#